data_AF-A0A0K1Q6L6-F1
#
_entry.id   AF-A0A0K1Q6L6-F1
#
_cell.length_a   1.000
_cell.length_b   1.000
_cell.length_c   1.000
_cell.angle_alpha   90.00
_cell.angle_beta   90.00
_cell.angle_gamma   90.00
#
_symmetry.space_group_name_H-M   'P 1'
#
loop_
_entity.id
_entity.type
_entity.pdbx_description
1 polymer ?
#
loop_
_entity_poly.entity_id
_entity_poly.type
_entity_poly.pdbx_seq_one_letter_code
_entity_poly.pdbx_strand_id
1 'polypeptide(L)'
;MTAVADDATVVWLAPGPPQADAARALAEWGRARGVRLTPAGAEDEAPTASLHVDLSVGERVDKELDRAREAIAALDADTAERALARAEALLREHPELPHAPWVRAEVQRTWASRWLRVDPKDPAKAQAAWQDADALDGGRVAGIGELVGPKRAPTRVALRVGGAPARAVVRVDGNEVARSANLSLAPGDHQVIVANGNAPIFASWISVPAVSEAPGAPPTTIDVRLGDDRGCGRSAFARASLDHERVHAAGVRCEHWVAAAPGPRPDAIYVARCERETCGPLLEWRVESSARGTESQVSSSGGTTHWPAWATWTLVGVGAAAATALTLVATGAFDSHPVEPRFVTGGVKIESR
;
A
#
# COMPACT_ATOMS: atom_id res chain seq x y z
N MET A 1 16.42 26.38 6.12
CA MET A 1 16.06 25.40 5.08
C MET A 1 16.89 24.15 5.35
N THR A 2 16.30 23.14 6.00
CA THR A 2 16.91 21.81 6.11
C THR A 2 16.90 21.19 4.72
N ALA A 3 18.08 20.93 4.15
CA ALA A 3 18.19 20.15 2.92
C ALA A 3 17.52 18.79 3.16
N VAL A 4 16.58 18.43 2.30
CA VAL A 4 16.01 17.08 2.27
C VAL A 4 17.20 16.16 1.98
N ALA A 5 17.48 15.21 2.88
CA ALA A 5 18.53 14.23 2.64
C ALA A 5 18.10 13.36 1.44
N ASP A 6 19.01 13.18 0.48
CA ASP A 6 18.76 12.28 -0.64
C ASP A 6 18.85 10.84 -0.11
N ASP A 7 17.76 10.08 -0.20
CA ASP A 7 17.75 8.65 0.08
C ASP A 7 18.27 7.89 -1.15
N ALA A 8 19.23 6.98 -0.97
CA ALA A 8 19.79 6.16 -2.06
C ALA A 8 19.83 4.68 -1.69
N THR A 9 19.46 3.82 -2.65
CA THR A 9 19.57 2.37 -2.49
C THR A 9 21.03 1.93 -2.62
N VAL A 10 21.55 1.12 -1.70
CA VAL A 10 22.91 0.60 -1.75
C VAL A 10 22.97 -0.89 -2.07
N VAL A 11 23.77 -1.25 -3.07
CA VAL A 11 23.97 -2.63 -3.53
C VAL A 11 25.40 -3.05 -3.22
N TRP A 12 25.55 -4.13 -2.45
CA TRP A 12 26.84 -4.73 -2.16
C TRP A 12 27.23 -5.74 -3.25
N LEU A 13 28.28 -5.42 -4.02
CA LEU A 13 28.76 -6.17 -5.19
C LEU A 13 29.91 -7.12 -4.82
N ALA A 14 29.72 -7.94 -3.78
CA ALA A 14 30.63 -9.03 -3.43
C ALA A 14 29.86 -10.22 -2.85
N PRO A 15 30.46 -11.43 -2.84
CA PRO A 15 29.84 -12.60 -2.23
C PRO A 15 29.58 -12.39 -0.73
N GLY A 16 28.32 -12.58 -0.32
CA GLY A 16 27.90 -12.43 1.08
C GLY A 16 27.64 -10.98 1.50
N PRO A 17 27.14 -10.75 2.73
CA PRO A 17 26.91 -9.41 3.25
C PRO A 17 28.23 -8.66 3.51
N PRO A 18 28.22 -7.32 3.57
CA PRO A 18 29.39 -6.56 3.98
C PRO A 18 29.81 -6.96 5.39
N GLN A 19 31.12 -7.09 5.60
CA GLN A 19 31.68 -7.27 6.94
C GLN A 19 31.41 -6.00 7.78
N ALA A 20 31.46 -6.13 9.13
CA ALA A 20 31.12 -5.03 10.04
C ALA A 20 31.92 -3.74 9.76
N ASP A 21 33.20 -3.86 9.42
CA ASP A 21 34.06 -2.73 9.09
C ASP A 21 33.66 -2.04 7.78
N ALA A 22 33.38 -2.82 6.74
CA ALA A 22 32.89 -2.31 5.46
C ALA A 22 31.49 -1.66 5.59
N ALA A 23 30.59 -2.24 6.39
CA ALA A 23 29.27 -1.68 6.67
C ALA A 23 29.39 -0.33 7.40
N ARG A 24 30.31 -0.22 8.36
CA ARG A 24 30.62 1.04 9.05
C ARG A 24 31.22 2.08 8.11
N ALA A 25 32.18 1.69 7.27
CA ALA A 25 32.77 2.55 6.25
C ALA A 25 31.70 3.11 5.30
N LEU A 26 30.75 2.27 4.90
CA LEU A 26 29.66 2.64 4.00
C LEU A 26 28.68 3.61 4.67
N ALA A 27 28.32 3.36 5.92
CA ALA A 27 27.49 4.27 6.71
C ALA A 27 28.15 5.64 6.93
N GLU A 28 29.47 5.67 7.14
CA GLU A 28 30.24 6.91 7.24
C GLU A 28 30.30 7.67 5.92
N TRP A 29 30.56 6.98 4.81
CA TRP A 29 30.51 7.57 3.47
C TRP A 29 29.15 8.22 3.18
N GLY A 30 28.04 7.54 3.50
CA GLY A 30 26.69 8.07 3.35
C GLY A 30 26.48 9.35 4.17
N ARG A 31 26.85 9.32 5.46
CA ARG A 31 26.78 10.50 6.35
C ARG A 31 27.62 11.67 5.82
N ALA A 32 28.84 11.42 5.36
CA ALA A 32 29.74 12.44 4.83
C ALA A 32 29.19 13.13 3.56
N ARG A 33 28.22 12.50 2.88
CA ARG A 33 27.57 13.04 1.68
C ARG A 33 26.12 13.46 1.89
N GLY A 34 25.62 13.39 3.12
CA GLY A 34 24.22 13.70 3.41
C GLY A 34 23.24 12.73 2.74
N VAL A 35 23.69 11.52 2.42
CA VAL A 35 22.88 10.48 1.76
C VAL A 35 22.50 9.43 2.80
N ARG A 36 21.21 9.13 2.90
CA ARG A 36 20.74 7.98 3.69
C ARG A 36 20.80 6.74 2.81
N LEU A 37 21.53 5.71 3.25
CA LEU A 37 21.68 4.48 2.50
C LEU A 37 20.71 3.42 2.97
N THR A 38 19.89 2.91 2.05
CA THR A 38 18.95 1.82 2.29
C THR A 38 19.44 0.59 1.52
N PRO A 39 19.73 -0.56 2.17
CA PRO A 39 20.20 -1.73 1.45
C PRO A 39 19.22 -2.15 0.34
N ALA A 40 19.75 -2.56 -0.81
CA ALA A 40 18.94 -3.10 -1.90
C ALA A 40 18.17 -4.32 -1.41
N GLY A 41 16.84 -4.21 -1.44
CA GLY A 41 15.98 -5.22 -0.89
C GLY A 41 15.90 -5.27 0.64
N ALA A 42 16.32 -4.22 1.36
CA ALA A 42 15.87 -4.03 2.75
C ALA A 42 14.34 -3.92 2.83
N GLU A 43 13.70 -3.53 1.73
CA GLU A 43 12.25 -3.56 1.51
C GLU A 43 11.79 -4.78 0.67
N ASP A 44 12.71 -5.63 0.18
CA ASP A 44 12.40 -6.93 -0.47
C ASP A 44 12.10 -8.03 0.55
N GLU A 45 12.05 -7.71 1.84
CA GLU A 45 11.01 -8.33 2.66
C GLU A 45 9.67 -7.83 2.13
N ALA A 46 9.28 -8.35 0.95
CA ALA A 46 8.04 -8.08 0.23
C ALA A 46 6.96 -7.84 1.26
N PRO A 47 6.24 -6.68 1.25
CA PRO A 47 5.54 -6.15 2.40
C PRO A 47 4.91 -7.28 3.21
N THR A 48 5.68 -7.78 4.18
CA THR A 48 5.25 -8.92 5.01
C THR A 48 4.35 -8.40 6.10
N ALA A 49 4.42 -7.09 6.35
CA ALA A 49 3.39 -6.32 7.00
C ALA A 49 2.08 -6.55 6.24
N SER A 50 1.26 -7.42 6.81
CA SER A 50 -0.13 -7.57 6.44
C SER A 50 -0.80 -6.19 6.41
N LEU A 51 -1.55 -5.91 5.35
CA LEU A 51 -2.48 -4.80 5.34
C LEU A 51 -3.44 -4.95 6.52
N HIS A 52 -3.63 -3.86 7.25
CA HIS A 52 -4.66 -3.80 8.26
C HIS A 52 -6.02 -3.74 7.57
N VAL A 53 -6.87 -4.73 7.82
CA VAL A 53 -8.24 -4.78 7.29
C VAL A 53 -9.18 -4.24 8.36
N ASP A 54 -9.64 -3.01 8.20
CA ASP A 54 -10.65 -2.43 9.08
C ASP A 54 -12.05 -2.87 8.64
N LEU A 55 -12.57 -3.92 9.29
CA LEU A 55 -13.90 -4.46 9.00
C LEU A 55 -15.04 -3.48 9.34
N SER A 56 -14.80 -2.46 10.17
CA SER A 56 -15.82 -1.45 10.48
C SER A 56 -16.18 -0.57 9.27
N VAL A 57 -15.29 -0.51 8.26
CA VAL A 57 -15.58 0.14 6.99
C VAL A 57 -16.76 -0.54 6.28
N GLY A 58 -16.87 -1.87 6.34
CA GLY A 58 -18.00 -2.61 5.77
C GLY A 58 -19.33 -2.14 6.36
N GLU A 59 -19.42 -2.05 7.70
CA GLU A 59 -20.62 -1.55 8.38
C GLU A 59 -20.98 -0.11 7.99
N ARG A 60 -19.97 0.73 7.74
CA ARG A 60 -20.19 2.12 7.30
C ARG A 60 -20.73 2.16 5.88
N VAL A 61 -20.22 1.32 4.99
CA VAL A 61 -20.73 1.19 3.61
C VAL A 61 -22.16 0.69 3.61
N ASP A 62 -22.49 -0.32 4.42
CA ASP A 62 -23.85 -0.84 4.54
C ASP A 62 -24.84 0.23 5.03
N LYS A 63 -24.46 1.03 6.04
CA LYS A 63 -25.27 2.17 6.52
C LYS A 63 -25.53 3.21 5.43
N GLU A 64 -24.54 3.50 4.58
CA GLU A 64 -24.72 4.43 3.46
C GLU A 64 -25.59 3.82 2.34
N LEU A 65 -25.48 2.53 2.08
CA LEU A 65 -26.36 1.81 1.15
C LEU A 65 -27.83 1.83 1.62
N ASP A 66 -28.08 1.55 2.90
CA ASP A 66 -29.43 1.59 3.46
C ASP A 66 -30.01 3.00 3.40
N ARG A 67 -29.21 4.01 3.77
CA ARG A 67 -29.59 5.42 3.61
C ARG A 67 -29.92 5.79 2.17
N ALA A 68 -29.15 5.30 1.20
CA ALA A 68 -29.43 5.53 -0.22
C ALA A 68 -30.76 4.89 -0.64
N ARG A 69 -31.03 3.66 -0.20
CA ARG A 69 -32.28 2.94 -0.51
C ARG A 69 -33.50 3.64 0.09
N GLU A 70 -33.41 4.09 1.34
CA GLU A 70 -34.47 4.89 1.99
C GLU A 70 -34.72 6.20 1.24
N ALA A 71 -33.66 6.91 0.85
CA ALA A 71 -33.78 8.14 0.08
C ALA A 71 -34.41 7.92 -1.32
N ILE A 72 -34.03 6.83 -2.01
CA ILE A 72 -34.67 6.44 -3.28
C ILE A 72 -36.16 6.15 -3.08
N ALA A 73 -36.54 5.45 -2.00
CA ALA A 73 -37.94 5.18 -1.69
C ALA A 73 -38.73 6.46 -1.38
N ALA A 74 -38.08 7.45 -0.78
CA ALA A 74 -38.62 8.78 -0.51
C ALA A 74 -38.58 9.74 -1.73
N LEU A 75 -38.07 9.30 -2.89
CA LEU A 75 -37.84 10.11 -4.09
C LEU A 75 -36.91 11.31 -3.86
N ASP A 76 -35.99 11.22 -2.91
CA ASP A 76 -34.95 12.22 -2.63
C ASP A 76 -33.66 11.85 -3.37
N ALA A 77 -33.50 12.45 -4.55
CA ALA A 77 -32.32 12.24 -5.39
C ALA A 77 -31.03 12.66 -4.69
N ASP A 78 -30.94 13.89 -4.18
CA ASP A 78 -29.69 14.45 -3.66
C ASP A 78 -29.15 13.67 -2.46
N THR A 79 -30.04 13.20 -1.58
CA THR A 79 -29.63 12.37 -0.44
C THR A 79 -29.17 10.99 -0.90
N ALA A 80 -29.86 10.37 -1.85
CA ALA A 80 -29.45 9.09 -2.41
C ALA A 80 -28.07 9.17 -3.10
N GLU A 81 -27.87 10.17 -3.95
CA GLU A 81 -26.61 10.34 -4.70
C GLU A 81 -25.42 10.60 -3.77
N ARG A 82 -25.59 11.44 -2.74
CA ARG A 82 -24.53 11.70 -1.76
C ARG A 82 -24.20 10.46 -0.93
N ALA A 83 -25.19 9.65 -0.55
CA ALA A 83 -24.96 8.42 0.19
C ALA A 83 -24.22 7.39 -0.67
N LEU A 84 -24.64 7.21 -1.93
CA LEU A 84 -23.97 6.30 -2.87
C LEU A 84 -22.54 6.73 -3.20
N ALA A 85 -22.30 8.03 -3.39
CA ALA A 85 -20.96 8.55 -3.60
C ALA A 85 -20.03 8.30 -2.39
N ARG A 86 -20.54 8.42 -1.16
CA ARG A 86 -19.77 8.09 0.05
C ARG A 86 -19.48 6.59 0.16
N ALA A 87 -20.47 5.74 -0.12
CA ALA A 87 -20.29 4.29 -0.14
C ALA A 87 -19.23 3.87 -1.17
N GLU A 88 -19.28 4.45 -2.37
CA GLU A 88 -18.29 4.18 -3.42
C GLU A 88 -16.88 4.67 -3.05
N ALA A 89 -16.76 5.88 -2.48
CA ALA A 89 -15.47 6.41 -2.04
C ALA A 89 -14.81 5.51 -0.99
N LEU A 90 -15.57 5.07 0.03
CA LEU A 90 -15.08 4.14 1.05
C LEU A 90 -14.56 2.83 0.44
N LEU A 91 -15.29 2.25 -0.52
CA LEU A 91 -14.86 1.00 -1.18
C LEU A 91 -13.63 1.20 -2.08
N ARG A 92 -13.48 2.37 -2.70
CA ARG A 92 -12.28 2.71 -3.49
C ARG A 92 -11.04 2.88 -2.62
N GLU A 93 -11.21 3.48 -1.43
CA GLU A 93 -10.15 3.69 -0.44
C GLU A 93 -9.77 2.40 0.29
N HIS A 94 -10.67 1.43 0.38
CA HIS A 94 -10.49 0.18 1.11
C HIS A 94 -10.60 -1.08 0.22
N PRO A 95 -9.73 -1.25 -0.79
CA PRO A 95 -9.72 -2.42 -1.66
C PRO A 95 -9.33 -3.71 -0.92
N GLU A 96 -8.84 -3.65 0.31
CA GLU A 96 -8.44 -4.82 1.11
C GLU A 96 -9.63 -5.60 1.69
N LEU A 97 -10.85 -5.04 1.65
CA LEU A 97 -12.04 -5.71 2.15
C LEU A 97 -12.36 -6.95 1.29
N PRO A 98 -12.48 -8.16 1.88
CA PRO A 98 -12.66 -9.40 1.11
C PRO A 98 -13.92 -9.45 0.23
N HIS A 99 -14.96 -8.70 0.60
CA HIS A 99 -16.25 -8.66 -0.08
C HIS A 99 -16.48 -7.35 -0.85
N ALA A 100 -15.45 -6.48 -0.97
CA ALA A 100 -15.57 -5.20 -1.66
C ALA A 100 -16.13 -5.28 -3.09
N PRO A 101 -15.78 -6.27 -3.94
CA PRO A 101 -16.32 -6.36 -5.30
C PRO A 101 -17.83 -6.53 -5.29
N TRP A 102 -18.31 -7.41 -4.42
CA TRP A 102 -19.74 -7.67 -4.27
C TRP A 102 -20.49 -6.45 -3.73
N VAL A 103 -19.97 -5.79 -2.68
CA VAL A 103 -20.61 -4.58 -2.12
C VAL A 103 -20.58 -3.44 -3.14
N ARG A 104 -19.49 -3.30 -3.90
CA ARG A 104 -19.39 -2.31 -4.97
C ARG A 104 -20.38 -2.60 -6.09
N ALA A 105 -20.63 -3.87 -6.43
CA ALA A 105 -21.70 -4.24 -7.35
C ALA A 105 -23.08 -3.82 -6.81
N GLU A 106 -23.35 -3.98 -5.51
CA GLU A 106 -24.59 -3.53 -4.88
C GLU A 106 -24.73 -1.99 -4.86
N VAL A 107 -23.63 -1.25 -4.68
CA VAL A 107 -23.61 0.22 -4.89
C VAL A 107 -24.03 0.55 -6.32
N GLN A 108 -23.45 -0.11 -7.32
CA GLN A 108 -23.77 0.13 -8.73
C GLN A 108 -25.21 -0.26 -9.11
N ARG A 109 -25.79 -1.31 -8.51
CA ARG A 109 -27.23 -1.64 -8.64
C ARG A 109 -28.13 -0.59 -8.02
N THR A 110 -27.73 -0.04 -6.87
CA THR A 110 -28.52 0.98 -6.18
C THR A 110 -28.47 2.30 -6.95
N TRP A 111 -27.32 2.63 -7.52
CA TRP A 111 -27.12 3.66 -8.53
C TRP A 111 -28.06 3.47 -9.74
N ALA A 112 -28.07 2.29 -10.36
CA ALA A 112 -29.00 1.99 -11.45
C ALA A 112 -30.47 2.22 -11.06
N SER A 113 -30.86 1.78 -9.85
CA SER A 113 -32.20 2.01 -9.31
C SER A 113 -32.52 3.49 -9.12
N ARG A 114 -31.56 4.29 -8.65
CA ARG A 114 -31.69 5.75 -8.51
C ARG A 114 -32.03 6.40 -9.85
N TRP A 115 -31.30 6.10 -10.92
CA TRP A 115 -31.55 6.72 -12.23
C TRP A 115 -32.81 6.22 -12.95
N LEU A 116 -33.39 5.09 -12.54
CA LEU A 116 -34.66 4.59 -13.09
C LEU A 116 -35.88 5.13 -12.34
N ARG A 117 -35.78 5.32 -11.03
CA ARG A 117 -36.94 5.54 -10.15
C ARG A 117 -37.17 7.00 -9.78
N VAL A 118 -36.09 7.77 -9.57
CA VAL A 118 -36.16 9.15 -9.07
C VAL A 118 -35.81 10.14 -10.19
N ASP A 119 -36.47 11.29 -10.24
CA ASP A 119 -36.16 12.32 -11.24
C ASP A 119 -34.88 13.13 -10.84
N PRO A 120 -34.06 13.58 -11.81
CA PRO A 120 -34.16 13.27 -13.24
C PRO A 120 -33.76 11.82 -13.52
N LYS A 121 -34.59 11.15 -14.32
CA LYS A 121 -34.34 9.78 -14.79
C LYS A 121 -33.33 9.78 -15.93
N ASP A 122 -32.45 8.79 -15.93
CA ASP A 122 -31.43 8.60 -16.97
C ASP A 122 -31.24 7.10 -17.23
N PRO A 123 -32.03 6.50 -18.15
CA PRO A 123 -31.94 5.08 -18.45
C PRO A 123 -30.57 4.65 -18.97
N ALA A 124 -29.83 5.55 -19.62
CA ALA A 124 -28.50 5.25 -20.14
C ALA A 124 -27.49 5.13 -19.00
N LYS A 125 -27.50 6.05 -18.03
CA LYS A 125 -26.68 5.92 -16.81
C LYS A 125 -27.08 4.71 -15.99
N ALA A 126 -28.38 4.43 -15.86
CA ALA A 126 -28.84 3.25 -15.16
C ALA A 126 -28.30 1.95 -15.79
N GLN A 127 -28.35 1.86 -17.11
CA GLN A 127 -27.81 0.73 -17.86
C GLN A 127 -26.30 0.60 -17.70
N ALA A 128 -25.56 1.72 -17.72
CA ALA A 128 -24.12 1.72 -17.50
C ALA A 128 -23.76 1.22 -16.09
N ALA A 129 -24.42 1.73 -15.05
CA ALA A 129 -24.22 1.29 -13.67
C ALA A 129 -24.58 -0.19 -13.48
N TRP A 130 -25.65 -0.67 -14.11
CA TRP A 130 -25.98 -2.10 -14.07
C TRP A 130 -24.89 -2.98 -14.72
N GLN A 131 -24.31 -2.53 -15.84
CA GLN A 131 -23.19 -3.25 -16.47
C GLN A 131 -21.92 -3.25 -15.62
N ASP A 132 -21.66 -2.15 -14.91
CA ASP A 132 -20.54 -2.07 -13.97
C ASP A 132 -20.76 -3.02 -12.77
N ALA A 133 -22.00 -3.19 -12.31
CA ALA A 133 -22.33 -4.18 -11.29
C ALA A 133 -22.12 -5.63 -11.79
N ASP A 134 -22.60 -5.96 -12.99
CA ASP A 134 -22.45 -7.28 -13.61
C ASP A 134 -20.97 -7.67 -13.82
N ALA A 135 -20.12 -6.68 -14.11
CA ALA A 135 -18.68 -6.88 -14.26
C ALA A 135 -17.99 -7.30 -12.95
N LEU A 136 -18.47 -6.82 -11.80
CA LEU A 136 -17.84 -7.01 -10.50
C LEU A 136 -18.20 -8.32 -9.80
N ASP A 137 -19.43 -8.82 -9.97
CA ASP A 137 -19.92 -10.02 -9.25
C ASP A 137 -20.10 -11.26 -10.13
N GLY A 138 -19.57 -11.22 -11.35
CA GLY A 138 -19.65 -12.33 -12.31
C GLY A 138 -21.05 -12.56 -12.85
N GLY A 139 -21.96 -11.59 -12.67
CA GLY A 139 -23.30 -11.63 -13.19
C GLY A 139 -24.25 -12.48 -12.37
N ARG A 140 -24.31 -12.19 -11.06
CA ARG A 140 -25.36 -12.68 -10.16
C ARG A 140 -26.73 -12.64 -10.85
N VAL A 141 -27.55 -13.66 -10.60
CA VAL A 141 -28.95 -13.67 -11.04
C VAL A 141 -29.65 -12.43 -10.50
N ALA A 142 -30.27 -11.66 -11.40
CA ALA A 142 -30.96 -10.44 -11.02
C ALA A 142 -32.07 -10.72 -10.01
N GLY A 143 -32.19 -9.82 -9.04
CA GLY A 143 -33.25 -9.83 -8.04
C GLY A 143 -34.62 -9.48 -8.62
N ILE A 144 -35.67 -9.71 -7.84
CA ILE A 144 -37.04 -9.31 -8.22
C ILE A 144 -37.07 -7.78 -8.41
N GLY A 145 -37.47 -7.34 -9.61
CA GLY A 145 -37.59 -5.91 -9.93
C GLY A 145 -36.26 -5.23 -10.29
N GLU A 146 -35.15 -5.96 -10.39
CA GLU A 146 -33.93 -5.49 -11.04
C GLU A 146 -34.10 -5.62 -12.56
N LEU A 147 -33.75 -4.56 -13.30
CA LEU A 147 -33.71 -4.62 -14.76
C LEU A 147 -32.41 -5.31 -15.19
N VAL A 148 -32.53 -6.37 -15.99
CA VAL A 148 -31.38 -7.02 -16.63
C VAL A 148 -31.08 -6.31 -17.93
N GLY A 149 -29.89 -5.73 -18.03
CA GLY A 149 -29.40 -5.12 -19.25
C GLY A 149 -28.57 -6.08 -20.11
N PRO A 150 -28.22 -5.71 -21.35
CA PRO A 150 -27.20 -6.43 -22.11
C PRO A 150 -25.85 -6.36 -21.37
N LYS A 151 -25.21 -7.53 -21.22
CA LYS A 151 -23.85 -7.65 -20.66
C LYS A 151 -22.81 -7.10 -21.63
N ARG A 152 -21.71 -6.55 -21.10
CA ARG A 152 -20.55 -6.18 -21.92
C ARG A 152 -19.79 -7.42 -22.34
N ALA A 153 -19.30 -7.43 -23.57
CA ALA A 153 -18.43 -8.50 -24.04
C ALA A 153 -17.15 -8.52 -23.20
N PRO A 154 -16.72 -9.69 -22.69
CA PRO A 154 -15.47 -9.79 -21.94
C PRO A 154 -14.24 -9.43 -22.78
N THR A 155 -13.26 -8.80 -22.14
CA THR A 155 -11.94 -8.46 -22.67
C THR A 155 -10.91 -9.51 -22.23
N ARG A 156 -9.95 -9.85 -23.10
CA ARG A 156 -8.85 -10.77 -22.72
C ARG A 156 -7.75 -9.96 -22.05
N VAL A 157 -7.40 -10.38 -20.85
CA VAL A 157 -6.43 -9.68 -19.99
C VAL A 157 -5.27 -10.63 -19.67
N ALA A 158 -4.04 -10.18 -19.85
CA ALA A 158 -2.85 -10.85 -19.34
C ALA A 158 -2.42 -10.17 -18.03
N LEU A 159 -2.82 -10.75 -16.89
CA LEU A 159 -2.44 -10.26 -15.56
C LEU A 159 -1.06 -10.79 -15.18
N ARG A 160 -0.17 -9.91 -14.71
CA ARG A 160 1.15 -10.27 -14.20
C ARG A 160 1.40 -9.61 -12.85
N VAL A 161 1.60 -10.43 -11.82
CA VAL A 161 1.90 -9.99 -10.45
C VAL A 161 3.38 -10.22 -10.13
N GLY A 162 4.15 -9.14 -10.09
CA GLY A 162 5.57 -9.12 -9.72
C GLY A 162 5.80 -8.76 -8.24
N GLY A 163 6.92 -9.20 -7.68
CA GLY A 163 7.31 -8.87 -6.29
C GLY A 163 6.57 -9.66 -5.19
N ALA A 164 5.59 -10.48 -5.54
CA ALA A 164 4.84 -11.28 -4.56
C ALA A 164 5.66 -12.48 -4.01
N PRO A 165 5.60 -12.77 -2.69
CA PRO A 165 6.25 -13.93 -2.07
C PRO A 165 5.90 -15.25 -2.75
N ALA A 166 6.80 -16.24 -2.76
CA ALA A 166 6.62 -17.54 -3.43
C ALA A 166 5.33 -18.31 -3.06
N ARG A 167 4.78 -18.11 -1.86
CA ARG A 167 3.53 -18.74 -1.40
C ARG A 167 2.31 -17.82 -1.43
N ALA A 168 2.44 -16.61 -1.95
CA ALA A 168 1.33 -15.67 -2.02
C ALA A 168 0.27 -16.12 -3.02
N VAL A 169 -0.99 -15.98 -2.61
CA VAL A 169 -2.20 -16.23 -3.37
C VAL A 169 -2.66 -14.92 -4.00
N VAL A 170 -2.98 -14.93 -5.30
CA VAL A 170 -3.54 -13.78 -6.02
C VAL A 170 -5.02 -14.03 -6.24
N ARG A 171 -5.86 -13.04 -5.96
CA ARG A 171 -7.29 -13.08 -6.22
C ARG A 171 -7.72 -11.90 -7.08
N VAL A 172 -8.59 -12.17 -8.05
CA VAL A 172 -9.31 -11.16 -8.84
C VAL A 172 -10.79 -11.30 -8.56
N ASP A 173 -11.40 -10.25 -8.01
CA ASP A 173 -12.81 -10.24 -7.55
C ASP A 173 -13.14 -11.44 -6.65
N GLY A 174 -12.22 -11.78 -5.74
CA GLY A 174 -12.34 -12.93 -4.84
C GLY A 174 -11.96 -14.29 -5.44
N ASN A 175 -11.81 -14.41 -6.77
CA ASN A 175 -11.44 -15.65 -7.43
C ASN A 175 -9.92 -15.84 -7.47
N GLU A 176 -9.42 -16.99 -7.02
CA GLU A 176 -7.99 -17.30 -7.05
C GLU A 176 -7.47 -17.49 -8.48
N VAL A 177 -6.35 -16.85 -8.79
CA VAL A 177 -5.70 -16.89 -10.11
C VAL A 177 -4.19 -17.12 -9.97
N ALA A 178 -3.57 -17.64 -11.03
CA ALA A 178 -2.11 -17.71 -11.10
C ALA A 178 -1.51 -16.29 -11.16
N ARG A 179 -0.27 -16.12 -10.65
CA ARG A 179 0.46 -14.84 -10.70
C ARG A 179 0.67 -14.30 -12.10
N SER A 180 0.72 -15.19 -13.08
CA SER A 180 0.68 -14.87 -14.50
C SER A 180 -0.47 -15.65 -15.10
N ALA A 181 -1.54 -14.95 -15.45
CA ALA A 181 -2.77 -15.57 -15.94
C ALA A 181 -3.34 -14.79 -17.13
N ASN A 182 -3.92 -15.53 -18.09
CA ASN A 182 -4.80 -14.95 -19.09
C ASN A 182 -6.23 -15.09 -18.57
N LEU A 183 -6.88 -13.95 -18.35
CA LEU A 183 -8.23 -13.84 -17.80
C LEU A 183 -9.18 -13.31 -18.87
N SER A 184 -10.47 -13.59 -18.70
CA SER A 184 -11.55 -12.98 -19.46
C SER A 184 -12.40 -12.20 -18.47
N LEU A 185 -12.25 -10.87 -18.49
CA LEU A 185 -12.90 -9.96 -17.55
C LEU A 185 -13.84 -9.03 -18.31
N ALA A 186 -14.99 -8.70 -17.73
CA ALA A 186 -15.83 -7.66 -18.31
C ALA A 186 -15.11 -6.29 -18.25
N PRO A 187 -15.41 -5.34 -19.14
CA PRO A 187 -14.90 -3.98 -19.00
C PRO A 187 -15.44 -3.30 -17.73
N GLY A 188 -14.54 -2.73 -16.92
CA GLY A 188 -14.89 -2.12 -15.64
C GLY A 188 -13.72 -2.14 -14.66
N ASP A 189 -13.99 -1.75 -13.41
CA ASP A 189 -13.02 -1.89 -12.33
C ASP A 189 -13.11 -3.30 -11.73
N HIS A 190 -11.97 -3.88 -11.37
CA HIS A 190 -11.83 -5.19 -10.73
C HIS A 190 -10.91 -5.09 -9.52
N GLN A 191 -11.19 -5.83 -8.47
CA GLN A 191 -10.35 -5.89 -7.29
C GLN A 191 -9.23 -6.91 -7.49
N VAL A 192 -8.00 -6.53 -7.17
CA VAL A 192 -6.88 -7.44 -7.06
C VAL A 192 -6.40 -7.48 -5.62
N ILE A 193 -6.38 -8.67 -5.02
CA ILE A 193 -5.79 -8.91 -3.70
C ILE A 193 -4.63 -9.87 -3.87
N VAL A 194 -3.50 -9.57 -3.22
CA VAL A 194 -2.43 -10.55 -3.01
C VAL A 194 -2.32 -10.80 -1.52
N ALA A 195 -2.39 -12.07 -1.12
CA ALA A 195 -2.37 -12.48 0.28
C ALA A 195 -1.26 -13.50 0.53
N ASN A 196 -0.62 -13.42 1.70
CA ASN A 196 0.29 -14.44 2.20
C ASN A 196 -0.43 -15.23 3.30
N GLY A 197 -0.87 -16.45 2.99
CA GLY A 197 -1.85 -17.16 3.81
C GLY A 197 -3.19 -16.41 3.82
N ASN A 198 -3.70 -16.08 5.01
CA ASN A 198 -4.96 -15.35 5.17
C ASN A 198 -4.77 -13.83 5.32
N ALA A 199 -3.53 -13.34 5.31
CA ALA A 199 -3.22 -11.93 5.49
C ALA A 199 -3.05 -11.25 4.12
N PRO A 200 -3.89 -10.26 3.74
CA PRO A 200 -3.64 -9.46 2.56
C PRO A 200 -2.34 -8.66 2.74
N ILE A 201 -1.50 -8.65 1.72
CA ILE A 201 -0.23 -7.88 1.67
C ILE A 201 -0.25 -6.82 0.57
N PHE A 202 -1.25 -6.88 -0.30
CA PHE A 202 -1.54 -5.89 -1.33
C PHE A 202 -3.01 -5.96 -1.68
N ALA A 203 -3.63 -4.80 -1.93
CA ALA A 203 -4.97 -4.69 -2.45
C ALA A 203 -5.08 -3.43 -3.32
N SER A 204 -5.69 -3.54 -4.49
CA SER A 204 -5.95 -2.40 -5.37
C SER A 204 -7.13 -2.68 -6.29
N TRP A 205 -7.73 -1.62 -6.81
CA TRP A 205 -8.58 -1.70 -8.00
C TRP A 205 -7.71 -1.62 -9.26
N ILE A 206 -8.07 -2.38 -10.29
CA ILE A 206 -7.53 -2.28 -11.65
C ILE A 206 -8.68 -1.96 -12.61
N SER A 207 -8.43 -1.22 -13.67
CA SER A 207 -9.45 -0.91 -14.67
C SER A 207 -9.19 -1.69 -15.96
N VAL A 208 -10.20 -2.42 -16.42
CA VAL A 208 -10.22 -3.15 -17.69
C VAL A 208 -10.96 -2.30 -18.73
N PRO A 209 -10.29 -1.87 -19.81
CA PRO A 209 -10.90 -0.99 -20.79
C PRO A 209 -11.92 -1.73 -21.66
N ALA A 210 -12.96 -1.03 -22.10
CA ALA A 210 -13.89 -1.54 -23.10
C ALA A 210 -13.24 -1.49 -24.49
N VAL A 211 -12.43 -2.50 -24.80
CA VAL A 211 -11.79 -2.64 -26.12
C VAL A 211 -12.53 -3.66 -26.97
N SER A 212 -12.89 -3.25 -28.18
CA SER A 212 -13.32 -4.18 -29.22
C SER A 212 -12.08 -4.87 -29.77
N GLU A 213 -11.73 -6.03 -29.23
CA GLU A 213 -10.59 -6.80 -29.73
C GLU A 213 -10.88 -7.31 -31.15
N ALA A 214 -10.04 -6.92 -32.10
CA ALA A 214 -10.01 -7.57 -33.40
C ALA A 214 -9.59 -9.05 -33.22
N PRO A 215 -10.12 -9.98 -34.02
CA PRO A 215 -9.69 -11.38 -33.98
C PRO A 215 -8.17 -11.48 -34.08
N GLY A 216 -7.52 -12.09 -33.08
CA GLY A 216 -6.06 -12.27 -33.04
C GLY A 216 -5.26 -11.15 -32.38
N ALA A 217 -5.89 -10.08 -31.88
CA ALA A 217 -5.18 -9.07 -31.09
C ALA A 217 -4.53 -9.69 -29.83
N PRO A 218 -3.38 -9.18 -29.35
CA PRO A 218 -2.81 -9.61 -28.09
C PRO A 218 -3.72 -9.19 -26.92
N PRO A 219 -3.73 -9.93 -25.80
CA PRO A 219 -4.50 -9.56 -24.63
C PRO A 219 -3.99 -8.24 -24.03
N THR A 220 -4.89 -7.46 -23.44
CA THR A 220 -4.53 -6.26 -22.68
C THR A 220 -3.67 -6.67 -21.49
N THR A 221 -2.46 -6.14 -21.38
CA THR A 221 -1.54 -6.51 -20.29
C THR A 221 -1.75 -5.60 -19.09
N ILE A 222 -1.94 -6.20 -17.91
CA ILE A 222 -2.03 -5.50 -16.62
C ILE A 222 -0.89 -6.01 -15.74
N ASP A 223 0.05 -5.13 -15.44
CA ASP A 223 1.18 -5.41 -14.55
C ASP A 223 0.90 -4.85 -13.16
N VAL A 224 0.81 -5.73 -12.15
CA VAL A 224 0.73 -5.38 -10.73
C VAL A 224 2.09 -5.67 -10.09
N ARG A 225 2.68 -4.70 -9.40
CA ARG A 225 3.97 -4.90 -8.71
C ARG A 225 3.82 -4.63 -7.22
N LEU A 226 4.28 -5.56 -6.41
CA LEU A 226 4.34 -5.44 -4.95
C LEU A 226 5.73 -4.91 -4.54
N GLY A 227 5.75 -3.92 -3.66
CA GLY A 227 6.95 -3.22 -3.23
C GLY A 227 7.17 -1.88 -3.94
N ASP A 228 7.99 -1.00 -3.36
CA ASP A 228 8.21 0.34 -3.87
C ASP A 228 8.82 0.28 -5.29
N ASP A 229 8.07 0.87 -6.20
CA ASP A 229 8.07 0.76 -7.65
C ASP A 229 9.17 1.56 -8.35
N ARG A 230 10.17 2.05 -7.60
CA ARG A 230 11.37 2.67 -8.19
C ARG A 230 12.30 1.67 -8.88
N GLY A 231 11.99 0.38 -8.83
CA GLY A 231 12.85 -0.65 -9.41
C GLY A 231 14.16 -0.80 -8.65
N CYS A 232 14.14 -0.52 -7.34
CA CYS A 232 15.27 -0.61 -6.43
C CYS A 232 15.23 -1.87 -5.53
N GLY A 233 14.40 -2.85 -5.89
CA GLY A 233 14.42 -4.18 -5.27
C GLY A 233 15.68 -4.96 -5.65
N ARG A 234 16.06 -5.95 -4.84
CA ARG A 234 17.25 -6.80 -5.01
C ARG A 234 17.31 -7.45 -6.38
N SER A 235 16.17 -7.91 -6.91
CA SER A 235 16.09 -8.52 -8.24
C SER A 235 16.45 -7.56 -9.37
N ALA A 236 16.25 -6.25 -9.18
CA ALA A 236 16.63 -5.25 -10.17
C ALA A 236 18.15 -5.13 -10.34
N PHE A 237 18.91 -5.55 -9.33
CA PHE A 237 20.37 -5.55 -9.34
C PHE A 237 20.97 -6.95 -9.54
N ALA A 238 20.18 -7.96 -9.90
CA ALA A 238 20.65 -9.34 -10.02
C ALA A 238 21.78 -9.54 -11.06
N ARG A 239 21.89 -8.64 -12.04
CA ARG A 239 22.97 -8.62 -13.05
C ARG A 239 24.04 -7.56 -12.77
N ALA A 240 23.88 -6.78 -11.70
CA ALA A 240 24.88 -5.79 -11.32
C ALA A 240 26.13 -6.50 -10.83
N SER A 241 27.29 -6.11 -11.34
CA SER A 241 28.57 -6.73 -11.00
C SER A 241 29.69 -5.70 -11.04
N LEU A 242 30.79 -6.00 -10.35
CA LEU A 242 32.02 -5.23 -10.41
C LEU A 242 33.05 -6.02 -11.22
N ASP A 243 33.59 -5.41 -12.27
CA ASP A 243 34.73 -5.93 -13.02
C ASP A 243 35.91 -4.97 -12.89
N HIS A 244 36.97 -5.41 -12.21
CA HIS A 244 38.15 -4.60 -11.87
C HIS A 244 37.79 -3.23 -11.27
N GLU A 245 37.74 -2.18 -12.09
CA GLU A 245 37.51 -0.79 -11.69
C GLU A 245 36.16 -0.24 -12.17
N ARG A 246 35.30 -1.07 -12.78
CA ARG A 246 34.04 -0.64 -13.38
C ARG A 246 32.84 -1.43 -12.88
N VAL A 247 31.77 -0.71 -12.56
CA VAL A 247 30.47 -1.31 -12.24
C VAL A 247 29.69 -1.55 -13.54
N HIS A 248 29.26 -2.79 -13.75
CA HIS A 248 28.32 -3.18 -14.80
C HIS A 248 26.91 -3.23 -14.21
N ALA A 249 25.97 -2.50 -14.80
CA ALA A 249 24.62 -2.31 -14.27
C ALA A 249 23.50 -2.53 -15.32
N ALA A 250 23.75 -3.38 -16.31
CA ALA A 250 22.81 -3.61 -17.41
C ALA A 250 21.45 -4.13 -16.92
N GLY A 251 20.38 -3.39 -17.22
CA GLY A 251 19.01 -3.66 -16.81
C GLY A 251 18.58 -3.09 -15.46
N VAL A 252 19.44 -2.37 -14.75
CA VAL A 252 19.07 -1.70 -13.48
C VAL A 252 18.20 -0.49 -13.79
N ARG A 253 16.97 -0.48 -13.24
CA ARG A 253 15.99 0.60 -13.45
C ARG A 253 15.92 1.60 -12.30
N CYS A 254 16.55 1.29 -11.17
CA CYS A 254 16.61 2.17 -10.01
C CYS A 254 17.22 3.53 -10.39
N GLU A 255 16.46 4.60 -10.19
CA GLU A 255 16.83 5.92 -10.69
C GLU A 255 18.13 6.44 -10.07
N HIS A 256 18.29 6.28 -8.75
CA HIS A 256 19.51 6.63 -8.04
C HIS A 256 19.89 5.50 -7.08
N TRP A 257 21.10 4.98 -7.22
CA TRP A 257 21.62 3.94 -6.34
C TRP A 257 23.15 4.03 -6.18
N VAL A 258 23.67 3.28 -5.23
CA VAL A 258 25.09 3.24 -4.87
C VAL A 258 25.58 1.82 -4.99
N ALA A 259 26.57 1.60 -5.85
CA ALA A 259 27.33 0.36 -5.88
C ALA A 259 28.43 0.43 -4.82
N ALA A 260 28.52 -0.59 -3.97
CA ALA A 260 29.56 -0.71 -2.95
C ALA A 260 30.23 -2.09 -3.03
N ALA A 261 31.55 -2.15 -2.79
CA ALA A 261 32.30 -3.40 -2.79
C ALA A 261 33.47 -3.34 -1.79
N PRO A 262 34.05 -4.49 -1.39
CA PRO A 262 35.27 -4.52 -0.59
C PRO A 262 36.40 -3.75 -1.27
N GLY A 263 37.08 -2.89 -0.52
CA GLY A 263 38.30 -2.23 -0.97
C GLY A 263 39.53 -3.14 -0.89
N PRO A 264 40.72 -2.63 -1.26
CA PRO A 264 41.97 -3.40 -1.23
C PRO A 264 42.47 -3.67 0.20
N ARG A 265 41.83 -3.06 1.21
CA ARG A 265 42.13 -3.21 2.63
C ARG A 265 40.84 -3.50 3.41
N PRO A 266 40.91 -4.16 4.58
CA PRO A 266 39.72 -4.51 5.37
C PRO A 266 38.88 -3.31 5.83
N ASP A 267 39.50 -2.14 5.97
CA ASP A 267 38.90 -0.87 6.41
C ASP A 267 38.53 0.08 5.24
N ALA A 268 38.71 -0.39 4.01
CA ALA A 268 38.42 0.35 2.79
C ALA A 268 37.23 -0.27 2.04
N ILE A 269 36.45 0.59 1.39
CA ILE A 269 35.39 0.18 0.46
C ILE A 269 35.55 0.93 -0.85
N TYR A 270 35.12 0.30 -1.93
CA TYR A 270 34.88 0.97 -3.19
C TYR A 270 33.42 1.39 -3.27
N VAL A 271 33.17 2.62 -3.72
CA VAL A 271 31.83 3.19 -3.86
C VAL A 271 31.69 3.90 -5.20
N ALA A 272 30.64 3.60 -5.96
CA ALA A 272 30.25 4.36 -7.14
C ALA A 272 28.78 4.79 -7.03
N ARG A 273 28.49 6.05 -7.39
CA ARG A 273 27.12 6.52 -7.58
C ARG A 273 26.65 6.12 -8.96
N CYS A 274 25.43 5.61 -9.04
CA CYS A 274 24.85 5.12 -10.27
C CYS A 274 23.47 5.73 -10.50
N GLU A 275 23.17 5.98 -11.76
CA GLU A 275 21.87 6.41 -12.25
C GLU A 275 21.40 5.39 -13.29
N ARG A 276 20.37 4.61 -12.92
CA ARG A 276 19.89 3.48 -13.71
C ARG A 276 21.05 2.53 -14.07
N GLU A 277 21.39 2.40 -15.34
CA GLU A 277 22.44 1.48 -15.84
C GLU A 277 23.84 2.13 -15.92
N THR A 278 23.97 3.43 -15.63
CA THR A 278 25.23 4.16 -15.74
C THR A 278 25.81 4.44 -14.36
N CYS A 279 27.06 4.06 -14.14
CA CYS A 279 27.77 4.35 -12.89
C CYS A 279 28.92 5.34 -13.14
N GLY A 280 29.11 6.25 -12.18
CA GLY A 280 30.29 7.11 -12.12
C GLY A 280 31.56 6.33 -11.75
N PRO A 281 32.69 7.04 -11.56
CA PRO A 281 33.95 6.41 -11.20
C PRO A 281 33.87 5.72 -9.84
N LEU A 282 34.61 4.61 -9.71
CA LEU A 282 34.76 3.89 -8.46
C LEU A 282 35.70 4.68 -7.53
N LEU A 283 35.19 5.12 -6.39
CA LEU A 283 35.96 5.88 -5.40
C LEU A 283 36.33 4.97 -4.23
N GLU A 284 37.59 4.98 -3.83
CA GLU A 284 38.01 4.35 -2.58
C GLU A 284 37.64 5.27 -1.40
N TRP A 285 36.88 4.74 -0.45
CA TRP A 285 36.61 5.38 0.84
C TRP A 285 37.27 4.58 1.95
N ARG A 286 37.95 5.29 2.85
CA ARG A 286 38.58 4.71 4.03
C ARG A 286 37.99 5.36 5.26
N VAL A 287 37.64 4.53 6.24
CA VAL A 287 37.48 5.03 7.60
C VAL A 287 38.88 5.44 8.03
N GLU A 288 39.09 6.70 8.38
CA GLU A 288 40.28 7.04 9.15
C GLU A 288 40.11 6.31 10.48
N SER A 289 40.70 5.12 10.57
CA SER A 289 40.89 4.48 11.86
C SER A 289 41.62 5.53 12.67
N SER A 290 40.94 6.10 13.66
CA SER A 290 41.55 7.07 14.55
C SER A 290 42.73 6.33 15.13
N ALA A 291 43.91 6.59 14.57
CA ALA A 291 45.13 5.93 14.96
C ALA A 291 45.18 6.13 16.46
N ARG A 292 45.20 5.00 17.19
CA ARG A 292 45.40 4.90 18.64
C ARG A 292 46.07 6.16 19.14
N GLY A 293 45.24 7.11 19.55
CA GLY A 293 45.71 8.41 19.96
C GLY A 293 46.46 8.17 21.25
N THR A 294 47.78 8.34 21.19
CA THR A 294 48.58 8.71 22.35
C THR A 294 47.79 9.73 23.13
N GLU A 295 47.45 9.32 24.34
CA GLU A 295 46.75 10.02 25.39
C GLU A 295 47.37 11.42 25.59
N SER A 296 46.89 12.41 24.86
CA SER A 296 47.14 13.80 25.21
C SER A 296 46.21 14.10 26.37
N GLN A 297 46.76 13.97 27.59
CA GLN A 297 46.16 14.47 28.82
C GLN A 297 45.81 15.95 28.65
N VAL A 298 44.55 16.22 28.29
CA VAL A 298 43.96 17.54 28.52
C VAL A 298 43.67 17.59 30.02
N SER A 299 44.53 18.31 30.74
CA SER A 299 44.32 18.66 32.13
C SER A 299 42.97 19.36 32.27
N SER A 300 42.04 18.69 32.96
CA SER A 300 40.77 19.25 33.40
C SER A 300 41.02 20.30 34.47
N SER A 301 41.05 21.57 34.07
CA SER A 301 40.80 22.66 35.01
C SER A 301 39.31 22.70 35.33
N GLY A 302 38.99 22.52 36.61
CA GLY A 302 37.62 22.48 37.12
C GLY A 302 36.88 23.79 36.84
N GLY A 303 35.96 23.75 35.89
CA GLY A 303 34.91 24.76 35.71
C GLY A 303 33.61 24.24 36.31
N THR A 304 33.17 24.84 37.41
CA THR A 304 31.84 24.59 38.00
C THR A 304 30.76 24.89 36.97
N THR A 305 30.05 23.85 36.52
CA THR A 305 28.96 23.96 35.55
C THR A 305 27.74 24.57 36.24
N HIS A 306 27.60 25.89 36.14
CA HIS A 306 26.37 26.57 36.53
C HIS A 306 25.28 26.21 35.52
N TRP A 307 24.30 25.44 35.96
CA TRP A 307 23.10 25.15 35.16
C TRP A 307 22.35 26.45 34.87
N PRO A 308 21.96 26.72 33.61
CA PRO A 308 21.21 27.92 33.29
C PRO A 308 19.78 27.80 33.81
N ALA A 309 19.27 28.88 34.42
CA ALA A 309 17.99 28.91 35.12
C ALA A 309 16.78 28.49 34.27
N TRP A 310 16.88 28.53 32.94
CA TRP A 310 15.81 28.07 32.04
C TRP A 310 15.61 26.55 32.09
N ALA A 311 16.64 25.76 32.44
CA ALA A 311 16.55 24.31 32.54
C ALA A 311 15.77 23.84 33.78
N THR A 312 15.60 24.71 34.78
CA THR A 312 14.79 24.42 35.98
C THR A 312 13.29 24.59 35.70
N TRP A 313 12.90 25.50 34.81
CA TRP A 313 11.48 25.77 34.49
C TRP A 313 10.85 24.68 33.60
N THR A 314 11.63 24.03 32.73
CA THR A 314 11.13 22.95 31.88
C THR A 314 10.78 21.68 32.66
N LEU A 315 11.53 21.36 33.72
CA LEU A 315 11.24 20.21 34.59
C LEU A 315 9.95 20.40 35.41
N VAL A 316 9.65 21.62 35.84
CA VAL A 316 8.40 21.93 36.56
C VAL A 316 7.19 21.87 35.62
N GLY A 317 7.32 22.30 34.36
CA GLY A 317 6.24 22.27 33.37
C GLY A 317 5.80 20.85 32.98
N VAL A 318 6.75 19.91 32.83
CA VAL A 318 6.44 18.51 32.50
C VAL A 318 5.71 17.79 33.65
N GLY A 319 6.02 18.14 34.91
CA GLY A 319 5.34 17.57 36.07
C GLY A 319 3.86 17.96 36.18
N ALA A 320 3.50 19.20 35.82
CA ALA A 320 2.12 19.67 35.89
C ALA A 320 1.21 19.00 34.83
N ALA A 321 1.71 18.76 33.62
CA ALA A 321 0.92 18.12 32.56
C ALA A 321 0.61 16.64 32.86
N ALA A 322 1.55 15.91 33.46
CA ALA A 322 1.37 14.52 33.84
C ALA A 322 0.34 14.34 34.97
N ALA A 323 0.29 15.29 35.93
CA ALA A 323 -0.69 15.24 37.03
C ALA A 323 -2.13 15.41 36.52
N THR A 324 -2.39 16.34 35.60
CA THR A 324 -3.72 16.62 35.06
C THR A 324 -4.28 15.46 34.21
N ALA A 325 -3.40 14.76 33.47
CA ALA A 325 -3.80 13.59 32.68
C ALA A 325 -4.26 12.42 33.58
N LEU A 326 -3.61 12.23 34.73
CA LEU A 326 -3.98 11.20 35.71
C LEU A 326 -5.33 11.49 36.38
N THR A 327 -5.65 12.76 36.67
CA THR A 327 -6.95 13.12 37.27
C THR A 327 -8.13 12.87 36.33
N LEU A 328 -7.99 13.12 35.03
CA LEU A 328 -9.07 12.91 34.04
C LEU A 328 -9.43 11.42 33.87
N VAL A 329 -8.45 10.52 33.95
CA VAL A 329 -8.67 9.07 33.89
C VAL A 329 -9.34 8.57 35.18
N ALA A 330 -8.96 9.11 36.34
CA ALA A 330 -9.54 8.71 37.63
C ALA A 330 -11.01 9.17 37.81
N THR A 331 -11.45 10.23 37.14
CA THR A 331 -12.82 10.76 37.27
C THR A 331 -13.87 10.08 36.38
N GLY A 332 -13.53 9.02 35.64
CA GLY A 332 -14.53 8.21 34.92
C GLY A 332 -15.25 8.94 33.79
N ALA A 333 -14.65 9.98 33.21
CA ALA A 333 -15.27 10.79 32.14
C ALA A 333 -15.53 10.02 30.82
N PHE A 334 -15.14 8.73 30.76
CA PHE A 334 -15.29 7.86 29.59
C PHE A 334 -15.98 6.53 29.88
N ASP A 335 -16.73 6.39 30.99
CA ASP A 335 -17.55 5.19 31.19
C ASP A 335 -18.71 5.16 30.20
N SER A 336 -18.55 4.41 29.11
CA SER A 336 -19.62 4.00 28.23
C SER A 336 -20.37 2.82 28.84
N HIS A 337 -21.59 3.05 29.34
CA HIS A 337 -22.44 1.97 29.82
C HIS A 337 -22.75 0.98 28.66
N PRO A 338 -22.60 -0.34 28.87
CA PRO A 338 -22.98 -1.33 27.87
C PRO A 338 -24.50 -1.36 27.72
N VAL A 339 -24.99 -1.07 26.51
CA VAL A 339 -26.40 -1.24 26.15
C VAL A 339 -26.56 -2.69 25.67
N GLU A 340 -27.19 -3.53 26.49
CA GLU A 340 -27.58 -4.90 26.11
C GLU A 340 -28.61 -4.86 24.96
N PRO A 341 -28.34 -5.46 23.78
CA PRO A 341 -29.35 -5.58 22.74
C PRO A 341 -30.34 -6.70 23.09
N ARG A 342 -31.60 -6.33 23.34
CA ARG A 342 -32.74 -7.27 23.39
C ARG A 342 -33.09 -7.73 21.98
N PHE A 343 -32.85 -9.00 21.68
CA PHE A 343 -33.38 -9.65 20.48
C PHE A 343 -34.80 -10.16 20.75
N VAL A 344 -35.78 -9.67 19.99
CA VAL A 344 -37.15 -10.21 19.96
C VAL A 344 -37.28 -11.06 18.68
N THR A 345 -37.31 -12.38 18.82
CA THR A 345 -37.63 -13.30 17.72
C THR A 345 -39.14 -13.48 17.64
N GLY A 346 -39.76 -12.88 16.62
CA GLY A 346 -41.16 -13.14 16.27
C GLY A 346 -41.29 -14.48 15.52
N GLY A 347 -42.06 -15.41 16.08
CA GLY A 347 -42.32 -16.71 15.47
C GLY A 347 -43.23 -16.61 14.24
N VAL A 348 -42.80 -17.20 13.12
CA VAL A 348 -43.63 -17.37 11.93
C VAL A 348 -44.44 -18.65 12.07
N LYS A 349 -45.77 -18.51 12.01
CA LYS A 349 -46.74 -19.60 12.02
C LYS A 349 -46.86 -20.15 10.59
N ILE A 350 -46.43 -21.38 10.35
CA ILE A 350 -46.62 -22.08 9.08
C ILE A 350 -47.99 -22.77 9.13
N GLU A 351 -48.93 -22.32 8.32
CA GLU A 351 -50.16 -23.08 8.01
C GLU A 351 -49.91 -23.88 6.74
N SER A 352 -49.86 -25.20 6.88
CA SER A 352 -49.85 -26.15 5.77
C SER A 352 -51.25 -26.27 5.18
N ARG A 353 -51.39 -26.12 3.86
CA ARG A 353 -52.54 -26.62 3.09
C ARG A 353 -52.09 -27.76 2.20
#